data_AF-E3H8K6-F1
#
_entry.id   AF-E3H8K6-F1
#
_cell.length_a   1.000
_cell.length_b   1.000
_cell.length_c   1.000
_cell.angle_alpha   90.00
_cell.angle_beta   90.00
_cell.angle_gamma   90.00
#
_symmetry.space_group_name_H-M   'P 1'
#
loop_
_entity.id
_entity.type
_entity.pdbx_description
1 polymer ?
#
loop_
_entity_poly.entity_id
_entity_poly.type
_entity_poly.pdbx_seq_one_letter_code
_entity_poly.pdbx_strand_id
1 'polypeptide(L)'
;MKKILIGIFVISSLAFGKLQDGKYYVEAEKAEWGWKPFTYMVVKNSEIIEVKHDRKNKKGEIATKDKKYNQSMAKKQGIGIKDAVSKLERDFMKSKDIEEIDSIAGATSTSKEFKAMMRYLVHKAEKGQSGQYKIPNKELK
;
A
#
# COMPACT_ATOMS: atom_id res chain seq x y z
N MET A 1 54.39 1.32 -23.48
CA MET A 1 53.19 0.58 -23.94
C MET A 1 52.71 -0.32 -22.82
N LYS A 2 51.66 0.06 -22.08
CA LYS A 2 51.00 -0.80 -21.09
C LYS A 2 49.51 -0.84 -21.42
N LYS A 3 49.08 -1.97 -21.97
CA LYS A 3 47.68 -2.27 -22.26
C LYS A 3 46.98 -2.51 -20.92
N ILE A 4 46.07 -1.63 -20.53
CA ILE A 4 45.18 -1.85 -19.38
C ILE A 4 43.89 -2.40 -19.96
N LEU A 5 43.63 -3.66 -19.63
CA LEU A 5 42.51 -4.48 -20.05
C LEU A 5 41.24 -3.93 -19.40
N ILE A 6 40.29 -3.47 -20.21
CA ILE A 6 38.95 -3.09 -19.77
C ILE A 6 38.22 -4.37 -19.35
N GLY A 7 38.08 -4.57 -18.04
CA GLY A 7 37.21 -5.60 -17.49
C GLY A 7 35.77 -5.15 -17.58
N ILE A 8 35.07 -5.56 -18.63
CA ILE A 8 33.60 -5.50 -18.70
C ILE A 8 33.07 -6.49 -17.65
N PHE A 9 32.63 -5.97 -16.51
CA PHE A 9 31.88 -6.72 -15.53
C PHE A 9 30.40 -6.65 -15.94
N VAL A 10 29.99 -7.47 -16.91
CA VAL A 10 28.57 -7.72 -17.17
C VAL A 10 28.08 -8.62 -16.03
N ILE A 11 27.60 -7.99 -14.97
CA ILE A 11 26.70 -8.65 -14.03
C ILE A 11 25.37 -8.79 -14.77
N SER A 12 25.21 -9.91 -15.46
CA SER A 12 23.86 -10.38 -15.80
C SER A 12 23.22 -10.86 -14.50
N SER A 13 22.71 -9.93 -13.70
CA SER A 13 21.83 -10.29 -12.60
C SER A 13 20.51 -10.72 -13.21
N LEU A 14 20.21 -12.00 -13.10
CA LEU A 14 18.84 -12.52 -13.18
C LEU A 14 17.96 -11.62 -12.30
N ALA A 15 17.17 -10.74 -12.93
CA ALA A 15 16.31 -9.80 -12.24
C ALA A 15 15.13 -10.55 -11.62
N PHE A 16 15.32 -11.11 -10.43
CA PHE A 16 14.25 -11.09 -9.44
C PHE A 16 13.95 -9.60 -9.21
N GLY A 17 12.81 -9.14 -9.72
CA GLY A 17 12.54 -7.73 -9.96
C GLY A 17 12.74 -6.89 -8.70
N LYS A 18 13.88 -6.19 -8.61
CA LYS A 18 14.08 -5.16 -7.60
C LYS A 18 12.93 -4.17 -7.71
N LEU A 19 12.33 -3.80 -6.58
CA LEU A 19 11.33 -2.73 -6.56
C LEU A 19 11.99 -1.47 -7.14
N GLN A 20 11.33 -0.87 -8.11
CA GLN A 20 11.82 0.35 -8.72
C GLN A 20 11.46 1.55 -7.84
N ASP A 21 12.39 2.50 -7.76
CA ASP A 21 12.19 3.72 -6.99
C ASP A 21 11.03 4.53 -7.56
N GLY A 22 10.20 5.08 -6.68
CA GLY A 22 9.05 5.84 -7.12
C GLY A 22 7.98 6.04 -6.08
N LYS A 23 6.95 6.77 -6.49
CA LYS A 23 5.73 7.02 -5.73
C LYS A 23 4.58 6.30 -6.40
N TYR A 24 3.91 5.45 -5.65
CA TYR A 24 2.87 4.55 -6.14
C TYR A 24 1.60 4.82 -5.36
N TYR A 25 0.49 4.97 -6.07
CA TYR A 25 -0.81 5.23 -5.47
C TYR A 25 -1.89 4.43 -6.18
N VAL A 26 -2.80 3.84 -5.41
CA VAL A 26 -4.00 3.19 -5.93
C VAL A 26 -5.19 3.59 -5.09
N GLU A 27 -6.31 3.86 -5.74
CA GLU A 27 -7.60 4.04 -5.09
C GLU A 27 -8.63 3.08 -5.70
N ALA A 28 -9.68 2.74 -4.95
CA ALA A 28 -10.78 1.96 -5.51
C ALA A 28 -11.39 2.65 -6.75
N GLU A 29 -12.24 1.99 -7.53
CA GLU A 29 -12.99 2.70 -8.57
C GLU A 29 -14.20 3.43 -7.98
N LYS A 30 -14.93 2.74 -7.10
CA LYS A 30 -16.18 3.19 -6.51
C LYS A 30 -16.05 3.32 -4.99
N ALA A 31 -16.81 4.25 -4.43
CA ALA A 31 -16.97 4.37 -3.00
C ALA A 31 -17.94 3.29 -2.48
N GLU A 32 -17.66 2.74 -1.31
CA GLU A 32 -18.58 1.91 -0.56
C GLU A 32 -19.01 2.69 0.69
N TRP A 33 -20.32 2.78 0.92
CA TRP A 33 -20.89 3.59 2.02
C TRP A 33 -20.41 5.05 2.02
N GLY A 34 -20.11 5.60 0.85
CA GLY A 34 -19.62 6.97 0.68
C GLY A 34 -18.12 7.17 0.90
N TRP A 35 -17.36 6.09 1.16
CA TRP A 35 -15.92 6.11 1.40
C TRP A 35 -15.16 5.29 0.35
N LYS A 36 -14.08 5.85 -0.15
CA LYS A 36 -13.27 5.27 -1.21
C LYS A 36 -11.87 4.95 -0.66
N PRO A 37 -11.51 3.67 -0.47
CA PRO A 37 -10.20 3.32 0.05
C PRO A 37 -9.10 3.68 -0.96
N PHE A 38 -7.93 3.98 -0.44
CA PHE A 38 -6.72 4.22 -1.20
C PHE A 38 -5.48 3.79 -0.42
N THR A 39 -4.40 3.52 -1.15
CA THR A 39 -3.08 3.25 -0.58
C THR A 39 -2.02 4.03 -1.34
N TYR A 40 -1.05 4.56 -0.62
CA TYR A 40 0.15 5.22 -1.11
C TYR A 40 1.38 4.46 -0.63
N MET A 41 2.37 4.30 -1.50
CA MET A 41 3.62 3.60 -1.23
C MET A 41 4.79 4.35 -1.86
N VAL A 42 5.90 4.47 -1.14
CA VAL A 42 7.16 5.03 -1.64
C VAL A 42 8.23 3.96 -1.63
N VAL A 43 8.87 3.78 -2.77
CA VAL A 43 10.05 2.93 -2.91
C VAL A 43 11.27 3.82 -3.12
N LYS A 44 12.34 3.54 -2.38
CA LYS A 44 13.65 4.18 -2.54
C LYS A 44 14.74 3.16 -2.28
N ASN A 45 15.79 3.15 -3.09
CA ASN A 45 16.86 2.16 -3.03
C ASN A 45 16.33 0.71 -3.05
N SER A 46 15.28 0.46 -3.84
CA SER A 46 14.57 -0.83 -3.89
C SER A 46 13.92 -1.30 -2.58
N GLU A 47 13.73 -0.41 -1.61
CA GLU A 47 13.02 -0.67 -0.37
C GLU A 47 11.75 0.18 -0.28
N ILE A 48 10.65 -0.38 0.25
CA ILE A 48 9.47 0.39 0.59
C ILE A 48 9.74 1.19 1.87
N ILE A 49 9.89 2.50 1.75
CA ILE A 49 10.24 3.38 2.88
C ILE A 49 9.03 4.07 3.52
N GLU A 50 7.89 4.09 2.84
CA GLU A 50 6.65 4.68 3.35
C GLU A 50 5.44 3.94 2.78
N VAL A 51 4.44 3.70 3.64
CA VAL A 51 3.12 3.24 3.25
C VAL A 51 2.08 4.05 4.01
N LYS A 52 1.02 4.45 3.31
CA LYS A 52 -0.19 5.05 3.90
C LYS A 52 -1.43 4.40 3.32
N HIS A 53 -2.36 4.02 4.17
CA HIS A 53 -3.65 3.45 3.78
C HIS A 53 -4.79 4.24 4.43
N ASP A 54 -5.80 4.62 3.67
CA ASP A 54 -6.96 5.28 4.25
C ASP A 54 -8.15 5.19 3.30
N ARG A 55 -9.21 5.93 3.58
CA ARG A 55 -10.33 6.14 2.69
C ARG A 55 -10.76 7.60 2.71
N LYS A 56 -11.18 8.09 1.55
CA LYS A 56 -11.67 9.46 1.38
C LYS A 56 -13.13 9.47 0.94
N ASN A 57 -13.90 10.44 1.40
CA ASN A 57 -15.28 10.61 0.95
C ASN A 57 -15.36 11.53 -0.28
N LYS A 58 -16.58 11.77 -0.78
CA LYS A 58 -16.82 12.63 -1.96
C LYS A 58 -16.36 14.09 -1.81
N LYS A 59 -16.17 14.56 -0.57
CA LYS A 59 -15.65 15.91 -0.27
C LYS A 59 -14.12 15.93 -0.14
N GLY A 60 -13.45 14.78 -0.26
CA GLY A 60 -12.03 14.64 -0.02
C GLY A 60 -11.64 14.55 1.46
N GLU A 61 -12.61 14.47 2.38
CA GLU A 61 -12.33 14.26 3.81
C GLU A 61 -11.77 12.85 4.02
N ILE A 62 -10.80 12.73 4.92
CA ILE A 62 -10.05 11.49 5.19
C ILE A 62 -10.62 10.82 6.44
N ALA A 63 -10.92 9.52 6.39
CA ALA A 63 -11.66 8.84 7.44
C ALA A 63 -10.92 8.77 8.78
N THR A 64 -9.59 8.58 8.77
CA THR A 64 -8.79 8.62 10.01
C THR A 64 -8.75 9.99 10.69
N LYS A 65 -9.09 11.06 9.94
CA LYS A 65 -9.24 12.43 10.45
C LYS A 65 -10.68 12.78 10.81
N ASP A 66 -11.66 12.01 10.33
CA ASP A 66 -13.07 12.17 10.65
C ASP A 66 -13.39 11.50 12.00
N LYS A 67 -13.53 12.34 13.03
CA LYS A 67 -13.88 11.89 14.39
C LYS A 67 -15.19 11.12 14.44
N LYS A 68 -16.21 11.53 13.66
CA LYS A 68 -17.54 10.88 13.67
C LYS A 68 -17.45 9.49 13.04
N TYR A 69 -16.73 9.37 11.92
CA TYR A 69 -16.51 8.07 11.30
C TYR A 69 -15.74 7.13 12.22
N ASN A 70 -14.63 7.60 12.81
CA ASN A 70 -13.81 6.80 13.71
C ASN A 70 -14.61 6.31 14.93
N GLN A 71 -15.37 7.20 15.58
CA GLN A 71 -16.21 6.85 16.74
C GLN A 71 -17.35 5.89 16.37
N SER A 72 -17.99 6.11 15.22
CA SER A 72 -19.06 5.23 14.72
C SER A 72 -18.55 3.81 14.47
N MET A 73 -17.37 3.67 13.85
CA MET A 73 -16.74 2.38 13.63
C MET A 73 -16.36 1.70 14.95
N ALA A 74 -15.70 2.44 15.86
CA ALA A 74 -15.33 1.91 17.18
C ALA A 74 -16.55 1.41 17.97
N LYS A 75 -17.65 2.16 17.97
CA LYS A 75 -18.88 1.76 18.66
C LYS A 75 -19.50 0.49 18.07
N LYS A 76 -19.48 0.33 16.74
CA LYS A 76 -20.14 -0.80 16.05
C LYS A 76 -19.27 -2.04 15.97
N GLN A 77 -17.97 -1.87 15.85
CA GLN A 77 -17.02 -2.92 15.49
C GLN A 77 -15.94 -3.17 16.56
N GLY A 78 -15.90 -2.38 17.62
CA GLY A 78 -14.91 -2.50 18.69
C GLY A 78 -13.54 -1.85 18.39
N ILE A 79 -13.32 -1.37 17.15
CA ILE A 79 -12.10 -0.66 16.76
C ILE A 79 -12.41 0.50 15.80
N GLY A 80 -11.72 1.63 15.97
CA GLY A 80 -11.83 2.78 15.07
C GLY A 80 -10.93 2.63 13.83
N ILE A 81 -11.30 3.32 12.74
CA ILE A 81 -10.51 3.30 11.50
C ILE A 81 -9.07 3.78 11.72
N LYS A 82 -8.85 4.73 12.62
CA LYS A 82 -7.52 5.29 12.91
C LYS A 82 -6.60 4.21 13.48
N ASP A 83 -7.08 3.46 14.47
CA ASP A 83 -6.28 2.43 15.13
C ASP A 83 -6.07 1.23 14.21
N ALA A 84 -7.08 0.86 13.42
CA ALA A 84 -6.97 -0.21 12.43
C ALA A 84 -5.91 0.12 11.35
N VAL A 85 -6.00 1.29 10.72
CA VAL A 85 -5.04 1.76 9.71
C VAL A 85 -3.62 1.83 10.28
N SER A 86 -3.44 2.49 11.43
CA SER A 86 -2.12 2.62 12.05
C SER A 86 -1.51 1.29 12.44
N LYS A 87 -2.32 0.28 12.79
CA LYS A 87 -1.84 -1.08 13.03
C LYS A 87 -1.36 -1.74 11.74
N LEU A 88 -2.16 -1.70 10.66
CA LEU A 88 -1.79 -2.31 9.37
C LEU A 88 -0.50 -1.71 8.80
N GLU A 89 -0.39 -0.38 8.78
CA GLU A 89 0.81 0.32 8.28
C GLU A 89 2.05 -0.05 9.09
N ARG A 90 1.95 0.00 10.43
CA ARG A 90 3.07 -0.34 11.31
C ARG A 90 3.49 -1.80 11.16
N ASP A 91 2.54 -2.72 11.14
CA ASP A 91 2.84 -4.14 11.07
C ASP A 91 3.49 -4.47 9.71
N PHE A 92 3.02 -3.87 8.61
CA PHE A 92 3.67 -3.97 7.30
C PHE A 92 5.06 -3.35 7.27
N MET A 93 5.25 -2.17 7.87
CA MET A 93 6.56 -1.56 7.88
C MET A 93 7.58 -2.34 8.71
N LYS A 94 7.13 -3.19 9.65
CA LYS A 94 7.97 -4.11 10.41
C LYS A 94 8.30 -5.39 9.65
N SER A 95 7.31 -6.05 9.05
CA SER A 95 7.51 -7.32 8.36
C SER A 95 8.10 -7.13 6.95
N LYS A 96 7.69 -6.05 6.26
CA LYS A 96 7.82 -5.87 4.81
C LYS A 96 7.19 -7.01 4.00
N ASP A 97 6.33 -7.80 4.63
CA ASP A 97 5.62 -8.93 4.05
C ASP A 97 4.12 -8.72 4.23
N ILE A 98 3.39 -8.76 3.11
CA ILE A 98 1.95 -8.59 3.06
C ILE A 98 1.21 -9.80 3.65
N GLU A 99 1.79 -11.00 3.53
CA GLU A 99 1.15 -12.23 4.02
C GLU A 99 1.19 -12.31 5.55
N GLU A 100 2.23 -11.77 6.18
CA GLU A 100 2.35 -11.67 7.65
C GLU A 100 1.39 -10.67 8.31
N ILE A 101 0.63 -9.89 7.52
CA ILE A 101 -0.33 -8.93 8.07
C ILE A 101 -1.60 -9.63 8.51
N ASP A 102 -1.85 -9.70 9.81
CA ASP A 102 -3.09 -10.30 10.30
C ASP A 102 -4.33 -9.48 9.97
N SER A 103 -5.47 -10.18 9.84
CA SER A 103 -6.77 -9.52 9.83
C SER A 103 -7.09 -8.97 11.21
N ILE A 104 -7.56 -7.73 11.26
CA ILE A 104 -7.95 -7.08 12.51
C ILE A 104 -9.44 -7.32 12.76
N ALA A 105 -9.79 -7.92 13.91
CA ALA A 105 -11.18 -8.08 14.32
C ALA A 105 -11.92 -6.72 14.33
N GLY A 106 -13.11 -6.67 13.75
CA GLY A 106 -13.87 -5.43 13.55
C GLY A 106 -13.41 -4.56 12.37
N ALA A 107 -12.27 -4.88 11.73
CA ALA A 107 -11.72 -4.18 10.58
C ALA A 107 -11.23 -5.13 9.47
N THR A 108 -11.89 -6.29 9.32
CA THR A 108 -11.51 -7.31 8.33
C THR A 108 -11.54 -6.77 6.90
N SER A 109 -12.55 -5.97 6.53
CA SER A 109 -12.61 -5.33 5.19
C SER A 109 -11.41 -4.42 4.96
N THR A 110 -11.09 -3.57 5.93
CA THR A 110 -9.92 -2.67 5.87
C THR A 110 -8.62 -3.47 5.73
N SER A 111 -8.49 -4.60 6.42
CA SER A 111 -7.31 -5.47 6.32
C SER A 111 -7.17 -6.09 4.92
N LYS A 112 -8.27 -6.55 4.33
CA LYS A 112 -8.31 -7.10 2.96
C LYS A 112 -8.01 -6.04 1.90
N GLU A 113 -8.65 -4.88 2.01
CA GLU A 113 -8.41 -3.72 1.13
C GLU A 113 -6.93 -3.32 1.13
N PHE A 114 -6.33 -3.23 2.32
CA PHE A 114 -4.91 -2.91 2.48
C PHE A 114 -4.02 -3.94 1.75
N LYS A 115 -4.19 -5.23 2.04
CA LYS A 115 -3.39 -6.29 1.40
C LYS A 115 -3.53 -6.29 -0.12
N ALA A 116 -4.75 -6.19 -0.63
CA ALA A 116 -5.02 -6.17 -2.07
C ALA A 116 -4.35 -4.97 -2.76
N MET A 117 -4.50 -3.77 -2.18
CA MET A 117 -3.88 -2.57 -2.72
C MET A 117 -2.35 -2.61 -2.63
N MET A 118 -1.78 -3.12 -1.54
CA MET A 118 -0.33 -3.31 -1.42
C MET A 118 0.21 -4.28 -2.48
N ARG A 119 -0.45 -5.43 -2.69
CA ARG A 119 -0.08 -6.37 -3.77
C ARG A 119 -0.10 -5.70 -5.14
N TYR A 120 -1.15 -4.92 -5.41
CA TYR A 120 -1.24 -4.15 -6.64
C TYR A 120 -0.07 -3.18 -6.82
N LEU A 121 0.27 -2.40 -5.77
CA LEU A 121 1.35 -1.42 -5.84
C LEU A 121 2.73 -2.06 -5.92
N VAL A 122 2.97 -3.18 -5.23
CA VAL A 122 4.22 -3.94 -5.34
C VAL A 122 4.44 -4.41 -6.77
N HIS A 123 3.42 -5.00 -7.41
CA HIS A 123 3.50 -5.40 -8.82
C HIS A 123 3.77 -4.22 -9.77
N LYS A 124 3.22 -3.04 -9.46
CA LYS A 124 3.53 -1.80 -10.21
C LYS A 124 4.97 -1.37 -10.01
N ALA A 125 5.49 -1.48 -8.79
CA ALA A 125 6.88 -1.15 -8.45
C ALA A 125 7.88 -2.10 -9.09
N GLU A 126 7.61 -3.42 -9.11
CA GLU A 126 8.43 -4.41 -9.82
C GLU A 126 8.55 -4.09 -11.32
N LYS A 127 7.52 -3.49 -11.91
CA LYS A 127 7.47 -3.09 -13.33
C LYS A 127 7.95 -1.66 -13.61
N GLY A 128 8.39 -0.91 -12.61
CA GLY A 128 8.76 0.50 -12.79
C GLY A 128 7.61 1.43 -13.14
N GLN A 129 6.36 1.00 -12.91
CA GLN A 129 5.15 1.73 -13.24
C GLN A 129 4.75 2.61 -12.05
N SER A 130 5.49 3.70 -11.83
CA SER A 130 5.11 4.69 -10.82
C SER A 130 3.92 5.54 -11.28
N GLY A 131 3.15 6.08 -10.33
CA GLY A 131 2.00 6.93 -10.65
C GLY A 131 0.75 6.63 -9.82
N GLN A 132 -0.39 7.04 -10.35
CA GLN A 132 -1.71 6.91 -9.72
C GLN A 132 -2.58 5.95 -10.51
N TYR A 133 -3.23 5.04 -9.80
CA TYR A 133 -4.05 3.98 -10.39
C TYR A 133 -5.43 3.93 -9.76
N LYS A 134 -6.35 3.31 -10.48
CA LYS A 134 -7.63 2.85 -9.96
C LYS A 134 -7.65 1.33 -9.95
N ILE A 135 -8.29 0.74 -8.94
CA ILE A 135 -8.49 -0.69 -8.82
C ILE A 135 -9.99 -1.01 -8.70
N PRO A 136 -10.53 -1.94 -9.49
CA PRO A 136 -11.92 -2.36 -9.37
C PRO A 136 -12.23 -2.88 -7.97
N ASN A 137 -13.37 -2.49 -7.39
CA ASN A 137 -13.76 -2.93 -6.03
C ASN A 137 -13.82 -4.46 -5.85
N LYS A 138 -14.05 -5.22 -6.93
CA LYS A 138 -14.05 -6.69 -6.91
C LYS A 138 -12.68 -7.29 -6.57
N GLU A 139 -11.60 -6.55 -6.80
CA GLU A 139 -10.22 -6.97 -6.52
C GLU A 139 -9.78 -6.63 -5.09
N LEU A 140 -10.64 -5.98 -4.29
CA LEU A 140 -10.34 -5.58 -2.91
C LEU A 140 -10.80 -6.59 -1.84
N LYS A 141 -11.40 -7.72 -2.23
CA LYS A 141 -12.14 -8.62 -1.33
C LYS A 141 -11.44 -9.94 -1.05
#